data_AF-A0A162L0H5-F1
#
_entry.id   AF-A0A162L0H5-F1
#
_cell.length_a   1.000
_cell.length_b   1.000
_cell.length_c   1.000
_cell.angle_alpha   90.00
_cell.angle_beta   90.00
_cell.angle_gamma   90.00
#
_symmetry.space_group_name_H-M   'P 1'
#
loop_
_entity.id
_entity.type
_entity.pdbx_description
1 polymer ?
#
loop_
_entity_poly.entity_id
_entity_poly.type
_entity_poly.pdbx_seq_one_letter_code
_entity_poly.pdbx_strand_id
1 'polypeptide(L)'
;MSITMTIITDPQKIALDLVWDAQHELWQPAPDYRKARDIGLKALYKLEHPRHRANACLVLAKAHEGLRNWFIAVVYWKDCRDLYPAGFNKDMQSRLDICREYRDEQERRLNRSIRGKPNRS
;
A
#
# COMPACT_ATOMS: atom_id res chain seq x y z
N MET A 1 13.25 19.86 -42.10
CA MET A 1 13.81 18.76 -41.28
C MET A 1 13.20 18.88 -39.90
N SER A 2 12.23 18.02 -39.56
CA SER A 2 11.61 18.01 -38.22
C SER A 2 12.35 17.02 -37.36
N ILE A 3 12.98 17.49 -36.29
CA ILE A 3 13.56 16.63 -35.26
C ILE A 3 12.41 16.19 -34.36
N THR A 4 11.92 14.97 -34.56
CA THR A 4 11.09 14.29 -33.56
C THR A 4 11.96 14.02 -32.35
N MET A 5 11.88 14.87 -31.33
CA MET A 5 12.39 14.56 -29.99
C MET A 5 11.57 13.40 -29.44
N THR A 6 12.03 12.17 -29.66
CA THR A 6 11.53 11.00 -28.95
C THR A 6 11.94 11.17 -27.50
N ILE A 7 11.03 11.66 -26.65
CA ILE A 7 11.23 11.63 -25.20
C ILE A 7 11.22 10.15 -24.81
N ILE A 8 12.41 9.55 -24.71
CA ILE A 8 12.58 8.24 -24.09
C ILE A 8 12.36 8.45 -22.60
N THR A 9 11.11 8.33 -22.15
CA THR A 9 10.80 8.33 -20.73
C THR A 9 11.16 6.97 -20.16
N ASP A 10 12.19 6.95 -19.30
CA ASP A 10 12.56 5.77 -18.52
C ASP A 10 11.34 5.31 -17.69
N PRO A 11 10.83 4.08 -17.91
CA PRO A 11 9.70 3.54 -17.17
C PRO A 11 9.91 3.52 -15.65
N GLN A 12 11.15 3.34 -15.18
CA GLN A 12 11.47 3.38 -13.75
C GLN A 12 11.32 4.79 -13.19
N LYS A 13 11.76 5.80 -13.94
CA LYS A 13 11.59 7.22 -13.55
C LYS A 13 10.13 7.59 -13.45
N ILE A 14 9.31 7.24 -14.45
CA ILE A 14 7.85 7.44 -14.38
C ILE A 14 7.26 6.76 -13.14
N ALA A 15 7.69 5.53 -12.84
CA ALA A 15 7.18 4.80 -11.69
C ALA A 15 7.57 5.43 -10.35
N LEU A 16 8.76 6.02 -10.25
CA LEU A 16 9.19 6.79 -9.08
C LEU A 16 8.37 8.07 -8.92
N ASP A 17 8.09 8.78 -10.01
CA ASP A 17 7.21 9.97 -9.99
C ASP A 17 5.80 9.59 -9.50
N LEU A 18 5.28 8.44 -9.92
CA LEU A 18 4.00 7.92 -9.41
C LEU A 18 4.05 7.60 -7.90
N VAL A 19 5.16 7.05 -7.38
CA VAL A 19 5.30 6.86 -5.93
C VAL A 19 5.26 8.20 -5.20
N TRP A 20 5.94 9.22 -5.74
CA TRP A 20 5.94 10.57 -5.18
C TRP A 20 4.53 11.19 -5.16
N ASP A 21 3.80 11.09 -6.27
CA ASP A 21 2.43 11.59 -6.38
C ASP A 21 1.50 10.90 -5.36
N ALA A 22 1.63 9.59 -5.21
CA ALA A 22 0.82 8.83 -4.25
C ALA A 22 1.17 9.18 -2.79
N GLN A 23 2.44 9.45 -2.49
CA GLN A 23 2.85 9.94 -1.17
C GLN A 23 2.27 11.33 -0.90
N HIS A 24 2.31 12.22 -1.88
CA HIS A 24 1.76 13.56 -1.77
C HIS A 24 0.24 13.54 -1.54
N GLU A 25 -0.48 12.63 -2.19
CA GLU A 25 -1.90 12.39 -1.92
C GLU A 25 -2.15 11.98 -0.46
N LEU A 26 -1.32 11.09 0.10
CA LEU A 26 -1.41 10.68 1.50
C LEU A 26 -1.10 11.78 2.52
N TRP A 27 -0.44 12.86 2.10
CA TRP A 27 -0.11 14.01 2.97
C TRP A 27 -1.18 15.10 2.98
N GLN A 28 -2.25 14.96 2.18
CA GLN A 28 -3.34 15.93 2.21
C GLN A 28 -4.07 15.90 3.56
N PRO A 29 -4.71 17.01 3.98
CA PRO A 29 -5.53 17.04 5.21
C PRO A 29 -6.68 16.03 5.18
N ALA A 30 -7.21 15.75 3.98
CA ALA A 30 -8.21 14.72 3.72
C ALA A 30 -7.76 13.86 2.53
N PRO A 31 -6.89 12.86 2.75
CA PRO A 31 -6.35 12.04 1.66
C PRO A 31 -7.41 11.24 0.91
N ASP A 32 -7.33 11.20 -0.42
CA ASP A 32 -8.03 10.20 -1.19
C ASP A 32 -7.22 8.89 -1.20
N TYR A 33 -7.53 8.02 -0.22
CA TYR A 33 -6.87 6.73 -0.10
C TYR A 33 -7.11 5.79 -1.28
N ARG A 34 -8.21 5.94 -2.05
CA ARG A 34 -8.44 5.12 -3.24
C ARG A 34 -7.51 5.56 -4.36
N LYS A 35 -7.39 6.88 -4.56
CA LYS A 35 -6.45 7.46 -5.52
C LYS A 35 -5.01 7.11 -5.19
N ALA A 36 -4.58 7.27 -3.93
CA ALA A 36 -3.23 6.90 -3.50
C ALA A 36 -2.94 5.41 -3.75
N ARG A 37 -3.91 4.52 -3.46
CA ARG A 37 -3.80 3.09 -3.76
C ARG A 37 -3.63 2.84 -5.27
N ASP A 38 -4.46 3.44 -6.10
CA ASP A 38 -4.46 3.18 -7.54
C ASP A 38 -3.17 3.66 -8.22
N ILE A 39 -2.64 4.80 -7.76
CA ILE A 39 -1.33 5.30 -8.21
C ILE A 39 -0.21 4.38 -7.71
N GLY A 40 -0.23 3.99 -6.43
CA GLY A 40 0.78 3.11 -5.83
C GLY A 40 0.86 1.74 -6.51
N LEU A 41 -0.27 1.15 -6.90
CA LEU A 41 -0.31 -0.12 -7.64
C LEU A 41 0.32 0.01 -9.02
N LYS A 42 0.01 1.10 -9.74
CA LYS A 42 0.60 1.39 -11.06
C LYS A 42 2.12 1.55 -10.96
N ALA A 43 2.60 2.20 -9.90
CA ALA A 43 4.04 2.33 -9.65
C ALA A 43 4.68 0.97 -9.34
N LEU A 44 4.11 0.21 -8.41
CA LEU A 44 4.67 -1.08 -7.96
C LEU A 44 4.84 -2.08 -9.10
N TYR A 45 3.92 -2.09 -10.08
CA TYR A 45 4.01 -2.97 -11.25
C TYR A 45 5.22 -2.67 -12.14
N LYS A 46 5.68 -1.42 -12.14
CA LYS A 46 6.77 -0.95 -13.00
C LYS A 46 8.12 -0.93 -12.29
N LEU A 47 8.14 -0.87 -10.96
CA LEU A 47 9.38 -0.78 -10.18
C LEU A 47 10.09 -2.12 -10.06
N GLU A 48 11.38 -2.13 -10.39
CA GLU A 48 12.23 -3.33 -10.28
C GLU A 48 13.09 -3.32 -9.01
N HIS A 49 13.67 -2.17 -8.68
CA HIS A 49 14.62 -2.08 -7.57
C HIS A 49 13.93 -2.30 -6.20
N PRO A 50 14.41 -3.21 -5.34
CA PRO A 50 13.75 -3.57 -4.07
C PRO A 50 13.41 -2.37 -3.18
N ARG A 51 14.34 -1.42 -3.04
CA ARG A 51 14.11 -0.18 -2.27
C ARG A 51 12.95 0.66 -2.83
N HIS A 52 12.81 0.77 -4.16
CA HIS A 52 11.74 1.55 -4.76
C HIS A 52 10.40 0.82 -4.62
N ARG A 53 10.41 -0.50 -4.80
CA ARG A 53 9.25 -1.36 -4.54
C ARG A 53 8.79 -1.26 -3.08
N ALA A 54 9.73 -1.22 -2.13
CA ALA A 54 9.42 -1.00 -0.72
C ALA A 54 8.69 0.34 -0.48
N ASN A 55 9.12 1.42 -1.13
CA ASN A 55 8.42 2.71 -1.05
C ASN A 55 7.00 2.65 -1.62
N ALA A 56 6.79 1.93 -2.73
CA ALA A 56 5.45 1.72 -3.27
C ALA A 56 4.59 0.84 -2.34
N CYS A 57 5.15 -0.21 -1.72
CA CYS A 57 4.48 -0.99 -0.69
C CYS A 57 4.11 -0.14 0.53
N LEU A 58 4.97 0.80 0.96
CA LEU A 58 4.66 1.72 2.05
C LEU A 58 3.44 2.60 1.75
N VAL A 59 3.35 3.14 0.52
CA VAL A 59 2.18 3.89 0.06
C VAL A 59 0.93 3.03 0.12
N LEU A 60 1.00 1.80 -0.42
CA LEU A 60 -0.13 0.88 -0.47
C LEU A 60 -0.58 0.46 0.94
N ALA A 61 0.36 0.21 1.84
CA ALA A 61 0.06 -0.11 3.23
C ALA A 61 -0.76 1.00 3.89
N LYS A 62 -0.30 2.25 3.78
CA LYS A 62 -1.00 3.43 4.33
C LYS A 62 -2.35 3.68 3.67
N ALA A 63 -2.45 3.52 2.34
CA ALA A 63 -3.70 3.68 1.62
C ALA A 63 -4.74 2.63 2.04
N HIS A 64 -4.35 1.35 2.14
CA HIS A 64 -5.22 0.29 2.63
C HIS A 64 -5.60 0.47 4.10
N GLU A 65 -4.69 1.01 4.91
CA GLU A 65 -4.97 1.39 6.29
C GLU A 65 -6.05 2.47 6.38
N GLY A 66 -5.93 3.55 5.61
CA GLY A 66 -6.96 4.61 5.53
C GLY A 66 -8.31 4.10 5.02
N LEU A 67 -8.29 3.11 4.11
CA LEU A 67 -9.50 2.41 3.64
C LEU A 67 -10.03 1.36 4.62
N ARG A 68 -9.36 1.15 5.77
CA ARG A 68 -9.70 0.12 6.77
C ARG A 68 -9.71 -1.31 6.22
N ASN A 69 -8.94 -1.54 5.15
CA ASN A 69 -8.71 -2.84 4.53
C ASN A 69 -7.52 -3.53 5.22
N TRP A 70 -7.66 -3.85 6.51
CA TRP A 70 -6.54 -4.26 7.38
C TRP A 70 -5.81 -5.51 6.91
N PHE A 71 -6.53 -6.49 6.34
CA PHE A 71 -5.91 -7.68 5.76
C PHE A 71 -4.86 -7.33 4.71
N ILE A 72 -5.20 -6.42 3.79
CA ILE A 72 -4.31 -6.00 2.70
C ILE A 72 -3.23 -5.04 3.22
N ALA A 73 -3.58 -4.16 4.16
CA ALA A 73 -2.61 -3.27 4.80
C ALA A 73 -1.46 -4.06 5.46
N VAL A 74 -1.78 -5.14 6.18
CA VAL A 74 -0.78 -6.03 6.80
C VAL A 74 0.15 -6.67 5.76
N VAL A 75 -0.38 -7.07 4.59
CA VAL A 75 0.44 -7.64 3.50
C VAL A 75 1.46 -6.60 3.03
N TYR A 76 1.02 -5.41 2.66
CA TYR A 76 1.94 -4.39 2.15
C TYR A 76 2.92 -3.85 3.20
N TRP A 77 2.52 -3.77 4.48
CA TRP A 77 3.46 -3.45 5.56
C TRP A 77 4.57 -4.50 5.69
N LYS A 78 4.23 -5.79 5.57
CA LYS A 78 5.23 -6.88 5.57
C LYS A 78 6.13 -6.81 4.34
N ASP A 79 5.55 -6.63 3.16
CA ASP A 79 6.31 -6.53 1.91
C ASP A 79 7.29 -5.34 1.96
N CYS A 80 6.86 -4.20 2.50
CA CYS A 80 7.72 -3.04 2.69
C CYS A 80 8.93 -3.37 3.59
N ARG A 81 8.71 -4.07 4.70
CA ARG A 81 9.76 -4.50 5.62
C ARG A 81 10.70 -5.50 4.97
N ASP A 82 10.15 -6.50 4.29
CA ASP A 82 10.92 -7.62 3.75
C ASP A 82 11.75 -7.19 2.53
N LEU A 83 11.25 -6.23 1.72
CA LEU A 83 11.97 -5.66 0.57
C LEU A 83 13.10 -4.71 0.99
N TYR A 84 12.96 -3.98 2.10
CA TYR A 84 13.99 -3.04 2.57
C TYR A 84 14.03 -2.91 4.10
N PRO A 85 14.58 -3.93 4.82
CA PRO A 85 14.56 -3.96 6.28
C PRO A 85 15.29 -2.78 6.93
N ALA A 86 16.39 -2.33 6.31
CA ALA A 86 17.20 -1.21 6.81
C ALA A 86 16.44 0.13 6.83
N GLY A 87 15.38 0.27 6.00
CA GLY A 87 14.52 1.45 6.00
C GLY A 87 13.27 1.33 6.87
N PHE A 88 13.05 0.17 7.50
CA PHE A 88 11.84 -0.12 8.26
C PHE A 88 12.04 0.21 9.74
N ASN A 89 11.52 1.35 10.17
CA ASN A 89 11.74 1.88 11.52
C ASN A 89 10.69 1.40 12.54
N LYS A 90 10.89 1.78 13.81
CA LYS A 90 9.98 1.41 14.91
C LYS A 90 8.55 1.91 14.71
N ASP A 91 8.36 3.09 14.12
CA ASP A 91 7.02 3.63 13.88
C ASP A 91 6.28 2.77 12.86
N MET A 92 6.95 2.38 11.78
CA MET A 92 6.39 1.46 10.79
C MET A 92 6.07 0.09 11.40
N GLN A 93 6.91 -0.40 12.32
CA GLN A 93 6.63 -1.63 13.06
C GLN A 93 5.37 -1.49 13.94
N SER A 94 5.24 -0.40 14.69
CA SER A 94 4.04 -0.10 15.48
C SER A 94 2.77 -0.05 14.62
N ARG A 95 2.84 0.56 13.43
CA ARG A 95 1.70 0.59 12.49
C ARG A 95 1.31 -0.79 11.97
N LEU A 96 2.30 -1.63 11.64
CA LEU A 96 2.06 -3.03 11.27
C LEU A 96 1.36 -3.80 12.39
N ASP A 97 1.78 -3.63 13.64
CA ASP A 97 1.17 -4.33 14.78
C ASP A 97 -0.26 -3.86 15.05
N ILE A 98 -0.54 -2.56 14.97
CA ILE A 98 -1.91 -2.01 15.03
C ILE A 98 -2.78 -2.61 13.91
N CYS A 99 -2.27 -2.69 12.68
CA CYS A 99 -3.01 -3.28 11.56
C CYS A 99 -3.33 -4.77 11.80
N ARG A 100 -2.43 -5.52 12.45
CA ARG A 100 -2.66 -6.92 12.83
C ARG A 100 -3.78 -7.05 13.85
N GLU A 101 -3.77 -6.22 14.89
CA GLU A 101 -4.82 -6.21 15.90
C GLU A 101 -6.21 -5.97 15.29
N TYR A 102 -6.32 -4.97 14.40
CA TYR A 102 -7.58 -4.68 13.72
C TYR A 102 -8.03 -5.78 12.76
N ARG A 103 -7.09 -6.40 12.04
CA ARG A 103 -7.37 -7.57 11.20
C ARG A 103 -7.91 -8.73 12.03
N ASP A 104 -7.26 -9.05 13.15
CA ASP A 104 -7.62 -10.17 14.02
C ASP A 104 -8.99 -9.95 14.68
N GLU A 105 -9.31 -8.70 15.00
CA GLU A 105 -10.64 -8.31 15.47
C GLU A 105 -11.71 -8.45 14.38
N GLN A 106 -11.42 -8.06 13.14
CA GLN A 106 -12.34 -8.28 12.01
C GLN A 106 -12.59 -9.77 11.77
N GLU A 107 -11.56 -10.60 11.82
CA GLU A 107 -11.66 -12.06 11.67
C GLU A 107 -12.50 -12.68 12.79
N ARG A 108 -12.25 -12.28 14.05
CA ARG A 108 -13.06 -12.72 15.20
C ARG A 108 -14.54 -12.36 15.03
N ARG A 109 -14.85 -11.15 14.56
CA ARG A 109 -16.23 -10.72 14.30
C ARG A 109 -16.89 -11.54 13.20
N LEU A 110 -16.17 -11.79 12.10
CA LEU A 110 -16.66 -12.61 11.00
C LEU A 110 -16.96 -14.04 11.47
N ASN A 111 -16.04 -14.65 12.21
CA ASN A 111 -16.21 -16.01 12.75
C ASN A 111 -17.40 -16.12 13.72
N ARG A 112 -17.63 -15.10 14.56
CA ARG A 112 -18.83 -15.05 15.41
C ARG A 112 -20.12 -14.91 14.58
N SER A 113 -20.10 -14.09 13.53
CA SER A 113 -21.26 -13.92 12.65
C SER A 113 -21.62 -15.21 11.91
N ILE A 114 -20.63 -15.97 11.45
CA ILE A 114 -20.85 -17.25 10.76
C ILE A 114 -21.40 -18.30 11.73
N ARG A 115 -20.81 -18.43 12.92
CA ARG A 115 -21.25 -19.41 13.94
C ARG A 115 -22.59 -19.08 14.58
N GLY A 116 -23.00 -17.81 14.57
CA GLY A 116 -24.26 -17.33 15.14
C GLY A 116 -25.47 -17.39 14.21
N LYS A 117 -25.32 -17.85 12.95
CA LYS A 117 -26.47 -18.04 12.06
C LYS A 117 -27.14 -19.39 12.36
N PRO A 118 -28.40 -19.43 12.86
CA PRO A 118 -29.12 -20.68 12.96
C PRO A 118 -29.31 -21.27 11.57
N ASN A 119 -29.10 -22.59 11.43
CA ASN A 119 -29.47 -23.33 10.22
C ASN A 119 -30.96 -23.09 9.97
N ARG A 120 -31.29 -22.23 9.01
CA ARG A 120 -32.65 -22.16 8.46
C ARG A 120 -32.83 -23.42 7.63
N SER A 121 -33.35 -24.45 8.31
CA SER A 121 -33.92 -25.65 7.70
C SER A 121 -35.32 -25.34 7.19
#